data_AF-A0A7Y3I2E5-F1
#
_entry.id   AF-A0A7Y3I2E5-F1
#
_cell.length_a   1.000
_cell.length_b   1.000
_cell.length_c   1.000
_cell.angle_alpha   90.00
_cell.angle_beta   90.00
_cell.angle_gamma   90.00
#
_symmetry.space_group_name_H-M   'P 1'
#
loop_
_entity.id
_entity.type
_entity.pdbx_description
1 polymer ?
#
loop_
_entity_poly.entity_id
_entity_poly.type
_entity_poly.pdbx_seq_one_letter_code
_entity_poly.pdbx_strand_id
1 'polypeptide(L)'
;MSRLLARIMLALLMLPLGAVVYGLSLAVFLEYFLRGSEEAGFALAHVMTITFIVSYWVLLWRGTVRWNATRLTGTIGAGALALLAGSTLGASVSFVDPAFGVFVGGIVSILLWLVATVFLWRETAGERRARVRARGVDTIVCPVCGYNMTGLGQSACPECGSRFTISELMALQREREGGEIGAG
;
A
#
# COMPACT_ATOMS: atom_id res chain seq x y z
N MET A 1 -12.50 -16.27 5.08
CA MET A 1 -11.95 -15.30 4.09
C MET A 1 -10.50 -15.01 4.42
N SER A 2 -9.60 -15.00 3.42
CA SER A 2 -8.20 -14.67 3.68
C SER A 2 -8.09 -13.21 4.14
N ARG A 3 -7.24 -12.94 5.14
CA ARG A 3 -7.01 -11.57 5.69
C ARG A 3 -6.68 -10.54 4.59
N LEU A 4 -6.15 -11.00 3.46
CA LEU A 4 -5.81 -10.19 2.30
C LEU A 4 -7.06 -9.70 1.55
N LEU A 5 -8.06 -10.55 1.33
CA LEU A 5 -9.29 -10.15 0.65
C LEU A 5 -10.06 -9.09 1.45
N ALA A 6 -10.18 -9.28 2.77
CA ALA A 6 -10.84 -8.30 3.64
C ALA A 6 -10.16 -6.91 3.57
N ARG A 7 -8.82 -6.86 3.51
CA ARG A 7 -8.09 -5.60 3.36
C ARG A 7 -8.29 -4.94 2.01
N ILE A 8 -8.34 -5.70 0.92
CA ILE A 8 -8.63 -5.15 -0.41
C ILE A 8 -10.06 -4.58 -0.44
N MET A 9 -11.03 -5.28 0.12
CA MET A 9 -12.41 -4.78 0.21
C MET A 9 -12.50 -3.49 1.03
N LEU A 10 -11.81 -3.42 2.18
CA LEU A 10 -11.73 -2.20 2.98
C LEU A 10 -11.02 -1.06 2.22
N ALA A 11 -9.96 -1.34 1.49
CA ALA A 11 -9.28 -0.35 0.65
C ALA A 11 -10.21 0.21 -0.44
N LEU A 12 -11.05 -0.64 -1.06
CA LEU A 12 -12.03 -0.21 -2.07
C LEU A 12 -13.14 0.67 -1.46
N LEU A 13 -13.52 0.44 -0.20
CA LEU A 13 -14.51 1.26 0.52
C LEU A 13 -14.00 2.63 0.94
N MET A 14 -12.68 2.86 0.93
CA MET A 14 -12.10 4.13 1.37
C MET A 14 -12.56 5.32 0.50
N LEU A 15 -12.61 5.16 -0.82
CA LEU A 15 -13.03 6.23 -1.74
C LEU A 15 -14.51 6.64 -1.56
N PRO A 16 -15.49 5.71 -1.57
CA PRO A 16 -16.88 6.10 -1.34
C PRO A 16 -17.09 6.67 0.07
N LEU A 17 -16.43 6.12 1.10
CA LEU A 17 -16.49 6.70 2.44
C LEU A 17 -15.89 8.11 2.49
N GLY A 18 -14.76 8.34 1.82
CA GLY A 18 -14.16 9.67 1.68
C GLY A 18 -15.09 10.67 1.01
N ALA A 19 -15.80 10.25 -0.05
CA ALA A 19 -16.81 11.09 -0.72
C ALA A 19 -18.00 11.44 0.20
N VAL A 20 -18.46 10.47 1.03
CA VAL A 20 -19.51 10.72 2.03
C VAL A 20 -19.02 11.71 3.09
N VAL A 21 -17.82 11.52 3.63
CA VAL A 21 -17.21 12.46 4.60
C VAL A 21 -17.09 13.86 3.99
N TYR A 22 -16.66 13.95 2.74
CA TYR A 22 -16.55 15.21 2.02
C TYR A 22 -17.91 15.91 1.88
N GLY A 23 -18.91 15.20 1.37
CA GLY A 23 -20.26 15.76 1.17
C GLY A 23 -20.91 16.23 2.47
N LEU A 24 -20.81 15.42 3.54
CA LEU A 24 -21.32 15.79 4.86
C LEU A 24 -20.58 17.00 5.45
N SER A 25 -19.25 17.02 5.34
CA SER A 25 -18.45 18.15 5.84
C SER A 25 -18.78 19.44 5.08
N LEU A 26 -18.90 19.35 3.75
CA LEU A 26 -19.25 20.50 2.91
C LEU A 26 -20.64 21.04 3.24
N ALA A 27 -21.65 20.17 3.38
CA ALA A 27 -23.00 20.57 3.78
C ALA A 27 -22.98 21.29 5.14
N VAL A 28 -22.29 20.73 6.14
CA VAL A 28 -22.18 21.34 7.47
C VAL A 28 -21.48 22.70 7.40
N PHE A 29 -20.38 22.83 6.66
CA PHE A 29 -19.64 24.10 6.60
C PHE A 29 -20.41 25.21 5.86
N LEU A 30 -21.07 24.88 4.74
CA LEU A 30 -21.84 25.84 3.97
C LEU A 30 -23.12 26.29 4.69
N GLU A 31 -23.80 25.38 5.39
CA GLU A 31 -25.05 25.72 6.08
C GLU A 31 -24.81 26.45 7.42
N TYR A 32 -23.84 26.00 8.22
CA TYR A 32 -23.73 26.43 9.62
C TYR A 32 -22.60 27.41 9.92
N PHE A 33 -21.48 27.35 9.20
CA PHE A 33 -20.26 28.07 9.60
C PHE A 33 -19.87 29.21 8.66
N LEU A 34 -20.09 29.06 7.35
CA LEU A 34 -19.45 29.90 6.35
C LEU A 34 -20.45 30.47 5.34
N ARG A 35 -21.59 30.97 5.82
CA ARG A 35 -22.51 31.77 5.00
C ARG A 35 -21.74 32.97 4.41
N GLY A 36 -21.42 32.89 3.12
CA GLY A 36 -20.74 33.95 2.37
C GLY A 36 -19.31 33.65 1.91
N SER A 37 -18.70 32.51 2.30
CA SER A 37 -17.37 32.11 1.81
C SER A 37 -17.34 30.65 1.37
N GLU A 38 -17.81 30.38 0.16
CA GLU A 38 -17.86 29.02 -0.41
C GLU A 38 -16.47 28.38 -0.43
N GLU A 39 -15.44 29.13 -0.85
CA GLU A 39 -14.04 28.68 -0.92
C GLU A 39 -13.54 28.08 0.41
N ALA A 40 -13.84 28.75 1.53
CA ALA A 40 -13.46 28.26 2.85
C ALA A 40 -14.22 26.99 3.24
N GLY A 41 -15.48 26.85 2.80
CA GLY A 41 -16.27 25.64 2.99
C GLY A 41 -15.66 24.45 2.26
N PHE A 42 -15.29 24.64 0.99
CA PHE A 42 -14.57 23.64 0.19
C PHE A 42 -13.21 23.28 0.81
N ALA A 43 -12.43 24.28 1.24
CA ALA A 43 -11.12 24.05 1.86
C ALA A 43 -11.23 23.26 3.18
N LEU A 44 -12.16 23.61 4.07
CA LEU A 44 -12.35 22.89 5.34
C LEU A 44 -12.89 21.48 5.12
N ALA A 45 -13.86 21.29 4.21
CA ALA A 45 -14.34 19.97 3.84
C ALA A 45 -13.21 19.09 3.28
N HIS A 46 -12.31 19.70 2.51
CA HIS A 46 -11.12 19.03 2.00
C HIS A 46 -10.16 18.62 3.12
N VAL A 47 -9.84 19.52 4.07
CA VAL A 47 -8.97 19.22 5.23
C VAL A 47 -9.53 18.06 6.08
N MET A 48 -10.85 18.04 6.31
CA MET A 48 -11.50 16.92 7.02
C MET A 48 -11.38 15.60 6.26
N THR A 49 -11.59 15.64 4.95
CA THR A 49 -11.55 14.46 4.08
C THR A 49 -10.14 13.89 3.96
N ILE A 50 -9.12 14.72 3.76
CA ILE A 50 -7.73 14.25 3.68
C ILE A 50 -7.28 13.67 5.03
N THR A 51 -7.67 14.28 6.15
CA THR A 51 -7.37 13.76 7.48
C THR A 51 -7.99 12.37 7.68
N PHE A 52 -9.26 12.20 7.28
CA PHE A 52 -9.94 10.91 7.32
C PHE A 52 -9.25 9.88 6.43
N ILE A 53 -8.99 10.18 5.17
CA ILE A 53 -8.38 9.26 4.20
C ILE A 53 -6.97 8.86 4.64
N VAL A 54 -6.13 9.81 5.05
CA VAL A 54 -4.76 9.53 5.51
C VAL A 54 -4.79 8.64 6.74
N SER A 55 -5.63 8.96 7.73
CA SER A 55 -5.76 8.16 8.95
C SER A 55 -6.26 6.75 8.65
N TYR A 56 -7.32 6.63 7.84
CA TYR A 56 -7.88 5.35 7.41
C TYR A 56 -6.84 4.49 6.71
N TRP A 57 -6.15 5.08 5.72
CA TRP A 57 -5.13 4.41 4.92
C TRP A 57 -3.95 3.93 5.77
N VAL A 58 -3.41 4.79 6.64
CA VAL A 58 -2.32 4.41 7.55
C VAL A 58 -2.77 3.32 8.52
N LEU A 59 -3.94 3.42 9.13
CA LEU A 59 -4.46 2.40 10.06
C LEU A 59 -4.69 1.05 9.38
N LEU A 60 -5.21 1.04 8.15
CA LEU A 60 -5.44 -0.17 7.36
C LEU A 60 -4.12 -0.92 7.07
N TRP A 61 -3.06 -0.17 6.76
CA TRP A 61 -1.79 -0.73 6.31
C TRP A 61 -0.71 -0.83 7.38
N ARG A 62 -0.91 -0.25 8.58
CA ARG A 62 0.13 -0.16 9.63
C ARG A 62 0.79 -1.48 10.02
N GLY A 63 0.02 -2.58 10.01
CA GLY A 63 0.52 -3.91 10.37
C GLY A 63 1.15 -4.69 9.22
N THR A 64 1.04 -4.19 7.98
CA THR A 64 1.62 -4.83 6.79
C THR A 64 2.92 -4.16 6.38
N VAL A 65 2.96 -2.84 6.51
CA VAL A 65 4.11 -2.02 6.14
C VAL A 65 5.14 -2.11 7.26
N ARG A 66 6.37 -2.50 6.91
CA ARG A 66 7.51 -2.39 7.82
C ARG A 66 7.96 -0.94 7.84
N TRP A 67 7.45 -0.18 8.81
CA TRP A 67 7.81 1.22 8.97
C TRP A 67 9.30 1.35 9.30
N ASN A 68 10.00 2.08 8.45
CA ASN A 68 11.38 2.51 8.63
C ASN A 68 11.48 4.01 8.36
N ALA A 69 12.59 4.64 8.74
CA ALA A 69 12.77 6.07 8.57
C ALA A 69 12.60 6.50 7.11
N THR A 70 13.10 5.71 6.15
CA THR A 70 13.00 5.99 4.71
C THR A 70 11.56 5.99 4.19
N ARG A 71 10.71 5.07 4.63
CA ARG A 71 9.28 5.02 4.25
C ARG A 71 8.50 6.14 4.90
N LEU A 72 8.84 6.48 6.15
CA LEU A 72 8.21 7.61 6.84
C LEU A 72 8.52 8.92 6.11
N THR A 73 9.81 9.22 5.87
CA THR A 73 10.23 10.43 5.16
C THR A 73 9.71 10.44 3.72
N GLY A 74 9.72 9.30 3.03
CA GLY A 74 9.14 9.16 1.70
C GLY A 74 7.64 9.43 1.66
N THR A 75 6.88 8.96 2.66
CA THR A 75 5.42 9.19 2.75
C THR A 75 5.11 10.67 3.01
N ILE A 76 5.88 11.32 3.89
CA ILE A 76 5.74 12.76 4.17
C ILE A 76 6.11 13.57 2.93
N GLY A 77 7.24 13.26 2.30
CA GLY A 77 7.68 13.92 1.07
C GLY A 77 6.67 13.77 -0.08
N ALA A 78 6.11 12.57 -0.26
CA ALA A 78 5.04 12.34 -1.23
C ALA A 78 3.78 13.15 -0.91
N GLY A 79 3.44 13.32 0.37
CA GLY A 79 2.35 14.20 0.80
C GLY A 79 2.57 15.65 0.42
N ALA A 80 3.77 16.18 0.69
CA ALA A 80 4.14 17.54 0.33
C ALA A 80 4.11 17.77 -1.19
N LEU A 81 4.67 16.84 -1.98
CA LEU A 81 4.68 16.91 -3.44
C LEU A 81 3.27 16.81 -4.04
N ALA A 82 2.43 15.93 -3.50
CA ALA A 82 1.04 15.80 -3.94
C ALA A 82 0.22 17.05 -3.60
N LEU A 83 0.44 17.66 -2.44
CA LEU A 83 -0.16 18.94 -2.07
C LEU A 83 0.26 20.04 -3.04
N LEU A 84 1.56 20.20 -3.28
CA LEU A 84 2.09 21.18 -4.23
C LEU A 84 1.48 21.02 -5.64
N ALA A 85 1.44 19.79 -6.14
CA ALA A 85 0.90 19.49 -7.47
C ALA A 85 -0.60 19.80 -7.55
N GLY A 86 -1.38 19.39 -6.55
CA GLY A 86 -2.81 19.69 -6.49
C GLY A 86 -3.08 21.19 -6.34
N SER A 87 -2.35 21.90 -5.49
CA SER A 87 -2.46 23.37 -5.37
C SER A 87 -2.13 24.08 -6.67
N THR A 88 -1.12 23.63 -7.41
CA THR A 88 -0.74 24.21 -8.72
C THR A 88 -1.83 24.03 -9.76
N LEU A 89 -2.41 22.82 -9.83
CA LEU A 89 -3.51 22.53 -10.73
C LEU A 89 -4.80 23.25 -10.31
N GLY A 90 -5.10 23.28 -9.01
CA GLY A 90 -6.24 24.00 -8.46
C GLY A 90 -6.17 25.50 -8.72
N ALA A 91 -4.99 26.12 -8.57
CA ALA A 91 -4.77 27.53 -8.94
C ALA A 91 -5.02 27.77 -10.44
N SER A 92 -4.58 26.85 -11.31
CA SER A 92 -4.87 26.90 -12.75
C SER A 92 -6.37 26.78 -13.07
N VAL A 93 -7.13 25.99 -12.31
CA VAL A 93 -8.58 25.85 -12.50
C VAL A 93 -9.36 27.02 -11.89
N SER A 94 -8.80 27.67 -10.86
CA SER A 94 -9.41 28.82 -10.17
C SER A 94 -9.60 30.05 -11.07
N PHE A 95 -8.94 30.10 -12.24
CA PHE A 95 -9.20 31.12 -13.25
C PHE A 95 -10.61 31.01 -13.87
N VAL A 96 -11.26 29.85 -13.77
CA VAL A 96 -12.63 29.62 -14.27
C VAL A 96 -13.64 29.76 -13.14
N ASP A 97 -13.41 29.06 -12.03
CA ASP A 97 -14.26 29.06 -10.85
C ASP A 97 -13.37 28.79 -9.62
N PRO A 98 -13.26 29.75 -8.67
CA PRO A 98 -12.40 29.60 -7.49
C PRO A 98 -12.77 28.41 -6.60
N ALA A 99 -14.07 28.18 -6.36
CA ALA A 99 -14.54 27.09 -5.52
C ALA A 99 -14.24 25.72 -6.16
N PHE A 100 -14.45 25.63 -7.48
CA PHE A 100 -14.10 24.44 -8.25
C PHE A 100 -12.58 24.19 -8.28
N GLY A 101 -11.78 25.27 -8.33
CA GLY A 101 -10.32 25.17 -8.25
C GLY A 101 -9.84 24.54 -6.94
N VAL A 102 -10.40 24.94 -5.80
CA VAL A 102 -10.11 24.32 -4.49
C VAL A 102 -10.49 22.84 -4.48
N PHE A 103 -11.67 22.51 -5.01
CA PHE A 103 -12.14 21.12 -5.12
C PHE A 103 -11.20 20.24 -5.95
N VAL A 104 -10.86 20.68 -7.17
CA VAL A 104 -9.99 19.93 -8.09
C VAL A 104 -8.60 19.76 -7.49
N GLY A 105 -8.03 20.84 -6.95
CA GLY A 105 -6.71 20.78 -6.32
C GLY A 105 -6.66 19.77 -5.19
N GLY A 106 -7.70 19.76 -4.34
CA GLY A 106 -7.80 18.80 -3.25
C GLY A 106 -7.91 17.35 -3.71
N ILE A 107 -8.78 17.04 -4.68
CA ILE A 107 -8.91 15.67 -5.21
C ILE A 107 -7.58 15.19 -5.78
N VAL A 108 -6.91 16.03 -6.57
CA VAL A 108 -5.64 15.68 -7.22
C VAL A 108 -4.57 15.38 -6.17
N SER A 109 -4.47 16.19 -5.11
CA SER A 109 -3.54 15.93 -4.00
C SER A 109 -3.79 14.58 -3.34
N ILE A 110 -5.05 14.24 -3.04
CA ILE A 110 -5.38 12.94 -2.42
C ILE A 110 -5.00 11.78 -3.34
N LEU A 111 -5.37 11.85 -4.62
CA LEU A 111 -5.12 10.77 -5.58
C LEU A 111 -3.62 10.55 -5.81
N LEU A 112 -2.86 11.62 -5.99
CA LEU A 112 -1.41 11.54 -6.16
C LEU A 112 -0.73 10.94 -4.92
N TRP A 113 -1.15 11.34 -3.71
CA TRP A 113 -0.61 10.77 -2.48
C TRP A 113 -0.93 9.28 -2.34
N LEU A 114 -2.16 8.86 -2.65
CA LEU A 114 -2.55 7.44 -2.61
C LEU A 114 -1.73 6.61 -3.60
N VAL A 115 -1.57 7.07 -4.84
CA VAL A 115 -0.75 6.37 -5.84
C VAL A 115 0.71 6.29 -5.37
N ALA A 116 1.28 7.39 -4.88
CA ALA A 116 2.65 7.42 -4.39
C ALA A 116 2.87 6.45 -3.21
N THR A 117 1.93 6.40 -2.26
CA THR A 117 2.04 5.48 -1.11
C THR A 117 1.96 4.01 -1.52
N VAL A 118 1.18 3.65 -2.54
CA VAL A 118 1.16 2.28 -3.09
C VAL A 118 2.56 1.85 -3.57
N PHE A 119 3.30 2.74 -4.22
CA PHE A 119 4.66 2.44 -4.68
C PHE A 119 5.69 2.48 -3.54
N LEU A 120 5.63 3.48 -2.65
CA LEU A 120 6.56 3.62 -1.53
C LEU A 120 6.42 2.50 -0.49
N TRP A 121 5.20 2.01 -0.27
CA TRP A 121 4.92 0.95 0.69
C TRP A 121 5.08 -0.44 0.11
N ARG A 122 5.35 -0.54 -1.20
CA ARG A 122 5.67 -1.81 -1.84
C ARG A 122 6.88 -2.43 -1.15
N GLU A 123 6.78 -3.73 -0.89
CA GLU A 123 7.89 -4.48 -0.34
C GLU A 123 9.07 -4.50 -1.33
N THR A 124 10.26 -4.19 -0.83
CA THR A 124 11.47 -4.22 -1.65
C THR A 124 11.95 -5.66 -1.84
N ALA A 125 12.72 -5.92 -2.92
CA ALA A 125 13.30 -7.23 -3.14
C ALA A 125 14.20 -7.68 -1.96
N GLY A 126 14.89 -6.74 -1.31
CA GLY A 126 15.71 -7.00 -0.13
C GLY A 126 14.89 -7.44 1.08
N GLU A 127 13.80 -6.74 1.39
CA GLU A 127 12.89 -7.12 2.48
C GLU A 127 12.26 -8.49 2.26
N ARG A 128 11.88 -8.78 1.01
CA ARG A 128 11.32 -10.08 0.63
C ARG A 128 12.33 -11.20 0.88
N ARG A 129 13.59 -11.02 0.45
CA ARG A 129 14.67 -11.98 0.69
C ARG A 129 14.92 -12.17 2.19
N ALA A 130 15.01 -11.08 2.95
CA ALA A 130 15.21 -11.11 4.39
C ALA A 130 14.08 -11.87 5.12
N ARG A 131 12.82 -11.69 4.69
CA ARG A 131 11.69 -12.43 5.25
C ARG A 131 11.73 -13.92 4.91
N VAL A 132 12.17 -14.29 3.71
CA VAL A 132 12.33 -15.71 3.34
C VAL A 132 13.42 -16.35 4.20
N ARG A 133 14.59 -15.69 4.34
CA ARG A 133 15.68 -16.15 5.23
C ARG A 133 15.22 -16.31 6.68
N ALA A 134 14.51 -15.31 7.22
CA ALA A 134 14.03 -15.34 8.60
C ALA A 134 13.03 -16.48 8.92
N ARG A 135 12.47 -17.15 7.92
CA ARG A 135 11.63 -18.34 8.12
C ARG A 135 12.42 -19.65 8.23
N GLY A 136 13.75 -19.60 8.18
CA GLY A 136 14.57 -20.81 8.18
C GLY A 136 14.48 -21.60 6.88
N VAL A 137 13.74 -21.11 5.87
CA VAL A 137 13.82 -21.59 4.49
C VAL A 137 15.07 -20.96 3.85
N ASP A 138 16.22 -21.15 4.50
CA ASP A 138 17.51 -20.66 4.04
C ASP A 138 18.07 -21.52 2.91
N THR A 139 17.55 -22.73 2.75
CA THR A 139 18.03 -23.68 1.78
C THR A 139 16.88 -24.39 1.08
N ILE A 140 16.65 -24.02 -0.18
CA ILE A 140 15.97 -24.91 -1.12
C ILE A 140 16.96 -26.03 -1.42
N VAL A 141 16.69 -27.24 -0.94
CA VAL A 141 17.55 -28.41 -1.18
C VAL A 141 16.91 -29.34 -2.20
N CYS A 142 17.73 -29.93 -3.07
CA CYS A 142 17.29 -30.97 -3.98
C CYS A 142 16.81 -32.18 -3.14
N PRO A 143 15.58 -32.68 -3.34
CA PRO A 143 15.05 -33.80 -2.58
C PRO A 143 15.75 -35.12 -2.88
N VAL A 144 16.43 -35.23 -4.03
CA VAL A 144 17.12 -36.46 -4.47
C VAL A 144 18.53 -36.56 -3.90
N CYS A 145 19.33 -35.49 -4.00
CA CYS A 145 20.75 -35.52 -3.61
C CYS A 145 21.10 -34.61 -2.43
N GLY A 146 20.18 -33.78 -1.93
CA GLY A 146 20.43 -32.85 -0.84
C GLY A 146 21.19 -31.57 -1.23
N TYR A 147 21.55 -31.38 -2.50
CA TYR A 147 22.28 -30.20 -2.95
C TYR A 147 21.49 -28.89 -2.72
N ASN A 148 22.15 -27.84 -2.26
CA ASN A 148 21.54 -26.53 -2.04
C ASN A 148 21.30 -25.81 -3.38
N MET A 149 20.03 -25.73 -3.79
CA MET A 149 19.60 -25.05 -5.01
C MET A 149 19.25 -23.56 -4.80
N THR A 150 19.52 -23.00 -3.63
CA THR A 150 19.20 -21.61 -3.32
C THR A 150 20.03 -20.66 -4.19
N GLY A 151 19.34 -19.77 -4.92
CA GLY A 151 19.99 -18.78 -5.79
C GLY A 151 20.27 -19.28 -7.22
N LEU A 152 19.97 -20.53 -7.55
CA LEU A 152 20.01 -21.00 -8.93
C LEU A 152 18.81 -20.44 -9.71
N GLY A 153 19.08 -19.92 -10.91
CA GLY A 153 18.04 -19.42 -11.83
C GLY A 153 17.35 -20.54 -12.63
N GLN A 154 17.81 -21.78 -12.47
CA GLN A 154 17.33 -22.95 -13.21
C GLN A 154 16.61 -23.90 -12.25
N SER A 155 15.62 -24.63 -12.75
CA SER A 155 14.88 -25.61 -11.96
C SER A 155 15.45 -27.04 -12.04
N ALA A 156 16.66 -27.17 -12.57
CA ALA A 156 17.42 -28.41 -12.66
C ALA A 156 18.56 -28.41 -11.63
N CYS A 157 18.70 -29.51 -10.88
CA CYS A 157 19.83 -29.67 -9.97
C CYS A 157 21.13 -29.89 -10.77
N PRO A 158 22.20 -29.11 -10.54
CA PRO A 158 23.46 -29.29 -11.27
C PRO A 158 24.18 -30.59 -10.90
N GLU A 159 23.96 -31.14 -9.71
CA GLU A 159 24.65 -32.35 -9.25
C GLU A 159 24.01 -33.64 -9.77
N CYS A 160 22.67 -33.76 -9.71
CA CYS A 160 21.97 -35.00 -10.07
C CYS A 160 21.12 -34.89 -11.34
N GLY A 161 21.04 -33.71 -11.97
CA GLY A 161 20.30 -33.50 -13.21
C GLY A 161 18.77 -33.52 -13.10
N SER A 162 18.22 -33.82 -11.92
CA SER A 162 16.77 -33.86 -11.70
C SER A 162 16.15 -32.49 -11.90
N ARG A 163 15.04 -32.45 -12.64
CA ARG A 163 14.27 -31.22 -12.90
C ARG A 163 13.01 -31.24 -12.05
N PHE A 164 12.70 -30.11 -11.46
CA PHE A 164 11.48 -29.93 -10.69
C PHE A 164 10.74 -28.69 -11.18
N THR A 165 9.43 -28.70 -11.07
CA THR A 165 8.67 -27.46 -11.04
C THR A 165 8.79 -26.83 -9.65
N ILE A 166 8.64 -25.50 -9.56
CA ILE A 166 8.65 -24.79 -8.25
C ILE A 166 7.58 -25.37 -7.32
N SER A 167 6.43 -25.77 -7.86
CA SER A 167 5.33 -26.40 -7.15
C SER A 167 5.70 -27.75 -6.55
N GLU A 168 6.33 -28.64 -7.32
CA GLU A 168 6.79 -29.96 -6.83
C GLU A 168 7.84 -29.80 -5.74
N LEU A 169 8.79 -28.88 -5.95
CA LEU A 169 9.87 -28.65 -5.01
C LEU A 169 9.36 -28.13 -3.66
N MET A 170 8.39 -27.21 -3.69
CA MET A 170 7.72 -26.74 -2.46
C MET A 170 6.85 -27.80 -1.79
N ALA A 171 6.24 -28.71 -2.55
CA ALA A 171 5.48 -29.83 -1.99
C ALA A 171 6.40 -30.80 -1.25
N LEU A 172 7.49 -31.23 -1.89
CA LEU A 172 8.47 -32.16 -1.32
C LEU A 172 9.18 -31.59 -0.09
N GLN A 173 9.45 -30.28 -0.05
CA GLN A 173 10.01 -29.66 1.14
C GLN A 173 9.06 -29.65 2.34
N ARG A 174 7.75 -29.39 2.12
CA ARG A 174 6.77 -29.45 3.21
C ARG A 174 6.61 -30.85 3.78
N GLU A 175 6.64 -31.88 2.92
CA GLU A 175 6.58 -33.27 3.37
C GLU A 175 7.77 -33.63 4.27
N ARG A 176 8.97 -33.16 3.92
CA ARG A 176 10.18 -33.38 4.71
C ARG A 176 10.14 -32.66 6.06
N GLU A 177 9.72 -31.40 6.08
CA GLU A 177 9.53 -30.61 7.32
C GLU A 177 8.47 -31.24 8.24
N GLY A 178 7.40 -31.80 7.66
CA GLY A 178 6.35 -32.48 8.43
C GLY A 178 6.79 -33.83 9.02
N GLY A 179 7.68 -34.55 8.32
CA GLY A 179 8.19 -35.85 8.75
C GLY A 179 9.15 -35.78 9.94
N GLU A 180 9.98 -34.73 10.03
CA GLU A 180 10.94 -34.55 11.13
C GLU A 180 10.27 -34.26 12.48
N ILE A 181 9.04 -33.71 12.48
CA ILE A 181 8.29 -33.40 13.71
C ILE A 181 7.67 -34.65 14.35
N GLY A 182 7.51 -35.75 13.60
CA GLY A 182 6.88 -36.99 14.08
C GLY A 182 7.85 -38.04 14.65
N ALA A 183 9.16 -37.80 14.60
CA ALA A 183 10.19 -38.80 14.93
C ALA A 183 10.94 -38.54 16.25
N GLY A 184 10.51 -37.56 17.06
CA GLY A 184 11.07 -37.23 18.38
C GLY A 184 10.06 -37.35 19.49
#